data_AF-A0A7J2LUD3-F1
#
_entry.id   AF-A0A7J2LUD3-F1
#
_cell.length_a   1.000
_cell.length_b   1.000
_cell.length_c   1.000
_cell.angle_alpha   90.00
_cell.angle_beta   90.00
_cell.angle_gamma   90.00
#
_symmetry.space_group_name_H-M   'P 1'
#
loop_
_entity.id
_entity.type
_entity.pdbx_description
1 polymer ?
#
loop_
_entity_poly.entity_id
_entity_poly.type
_entity_poly.pdbx_seq_one_letter_code
_entity_poly.pdbx_strand_id
1 'polypeptide(L)'
;MAILESMRELDEIREICKRFFLSREYRIIGESSDLIVFKGGDLLWTLLGTYRWYKIMKTLAISLQRSGNIVKIKLNYDISYLALIFPLIKTIRKEIEELAKNLDAKILKLKGLGIRQ
;
A
#
# COMPACT_ATOMS: atom_id res chain seq x y z
N MET A 1 1.93 6.21 6.14
CA MET A 1 0.97 5.25 6.71
C MET A 1 -0.45 5.71 6.41
N ALA A 2 -1.33 4.80 5.98
CA ALA A 2 -2.74 5.06 5.79
C ALA A 2 -3.62 4.06 6.55
N ILE A 3 -4.82 4.49 6.94
CA ILE A 3 -5.79 3.66 7.65
C ILE A 3 -7.13 3.77 6.96
N LEU A 4 -7.71 2.64 6.58
CA LEU A 4 -9.02 2.51 5.97
C LEU A 4 -9.94 1.66 6.87
N GLU A 5 -11.24 1.85 6.75
CA GLU A 5 -12.26 1.01 7.37
C GLU A 5 -13.29 0.58 6.33
N SER A 6 -13.58 -0.71 6.28
CA SER A 6 -14.63 -1.28 5.43
C SER A 6 -15.53 -2.18 6.26
N MET A 7 -16.81 -2.28 5.88
CA MET A 7 -17.77 -3.21 6.47
C MET A 7 -17.81 -4.57 5.75
N ARG A 8 -16.98 -4.74 4.70
CA ARG A 8 -16.86 -6.01 3.97
C ARG A 8 -16.21 -7.10 4.82
N GLU A 9 -16.36 -8.33 4.37
CA GLU A 9 -15.73 -9.48 5.02
C GLU A 9 -14.20 -9.44 4.88
N LEU A 10 -13.51 -9.97 5.89
CA LEU A 10 -12.04 -9.93 5.97
C LEU A 10 -11.38 -10.63 4.76
N ASP A 11 -11.92 -11.78 4.35
CA ASP A 11 -11.39 -12.55 3.23
C ASP A 11 -11.63 -11.84 1.89
N GLU A 12 -12.78 -11.18 1.73
CA GLU A 12 -13.07 -10.35 0.56
C GLU A 12 -12.10 -9.17 0.47
N ILE A 13 -11.88 -8.47 1.59
CA ILE A 13 -10.92 -7.35 1.68
C ILE A 13 -9.51 -7.82 1.34
N ARG A 14 -9.10 -8.98 1.86
CA ARG A 14 -7.79 -9.59 1.55
C ARG A 14 -7.65 -9.83 0.05
N GLU A 15 -8.63 -10.46 -0.57
CA GLU A 15 -8.60 -10.75 -2.01
C GLU A 15 -8.59 -9.49 -2.87
N ILE A 16 -9.38 -8.48 -2.52
CA ILE A 16 -9.36 -7.18 -3.21
C ILE A 16 -7.99 -6.52 -3.09
N CYS A 17 -7.40 -6.50 -1.88
CA CYS A 17 -6.05 -5.97 -1.67
C CYS A 17 -5.02 -6.71 -2.55
N LYS A 18 -5.04 -8.05 -2.54
CA LYS A 18 -4.12 -8.87 -3.34
C LYS A 18 -4.25 -8.55 -4.83
N ARG A 19 -5.46 -8.62 -5.38
CA ARG A 19 -5.72 -8.33 -6.80
C ARG A 19 -5.29 -6.91 -7.18
N PHE A 20 -5.57 -5.93 -6.32
CA PHE A 20 -5.25 -4.53 -6.56
C PHE A 20 -3.73 -4.26 -6.66
N PHE A 21 -2.93 -4.87 -5.78
CA PHE A 21 -1.48 -4.65 -5.78
C PHE A 21 -0.76 -5.54 -6.80
N LEU A 22 -1.21 -6.78 -7.00
CA LEU A 22 -0.67 -7.66 -8.03
C LEU A 22 -0.84 -7.08 -9.43
N SER A 23 -1.99 -6.43 -9.73
CA SER A 23 -2.21 -5.76 -11.02
C SER A 23 -1.33 -4.52 -11.24
N ARG A 24 -0.67 -4.01 -10.18
CA ARG A 24 0.27 -2.88 -10.21
C ARG A 24 1.73 -3.32 -10.11
N GLU A 25 2.02 -4.56 -10.51
CA GLU A 25 3.37 -5.15 -10.55
C GLU A 25 4.02 -5.33 -9.17
N TYR A 26 3.25 -5.26 -8.08
CA TYR A 26 3.75 -5.69 -6.78
C TYR A 26 3.82 -7.22 -6.73
N ARG A 27 4.73 -7.74 -5.91
CA ARG A 27 4.89 -9.17 -5.62
C ARG A 27 4.70 -9.41 -4.14
N ILE A 28 4.03 -10.50 -3.78
CA ILE A 28 3.88 -10.90 -2.37
C ILE A 28 5.23 -11.47 -1.90
N ILE A 29 5.73 -10.96 -0.78
CA ILE A 29 6.99 -11.42 -0.14
C ILE A 29 6.75 -11.99 1.27
N GLY A 30 5.53 -11.87 1.80
CA GLY A 30 5.12 -12.47 3.06
C GLY A 30 3.61 -12.40 3.21
N GLU A 31 3.01 -13.44 3.77
CA GLU A 31 1.56 -13.53 3.99
C GLU A 31 1.28 -14.30 5.29
N SER A 32 0.46 -13.73 6.15
CA SER A 32 -0.13 -14.36 7.34
C SER A 32 -1.64 -14.11 7.35
N SER A 33 -2.33 -14.64 8.37
CA SER A 33 -3.78 -14.48 8.57
C SER A 33 -4.26 -13.03 8.73
N ASP A 34 -3.37 -12.11 9.09
CA ASP A 34 -3.67 -10.70 9.40
C ASP A 34 -2.71 -9.71 8.70
N LEU A 35 -1.68 -10.18 8.01
CA LEU A 35 -0.67 -9.36 7.36
C LEU A 35 -0.41 -9.84 5.93
N ILE A 36 -0.28 -8.89 5.00
CA ILE A 36 0.20 -9.16 3.64
C ILE A 36 1.31 -8.16 3.33
N VAL A 37 2.47 -8.66 2.93
CA VAL A 37 3.64 -7.86 2.62
C VAL A 37 3.94 -7.97 1.13
N PHE A 38 4.00 -6.82 0.48
CA PHE A 38 4.27 -6.67 -0.94
C PHE A 38 5.60 -5.96 -1.16
N LYS A 39 6.30 -6.32 -2.23
CA LYS A 39 7.42 -5.59 -2.81
C LYS A 39 7.03 -5.06 -4.18
N GLY A 40 7.21 -3.77 -4.41
CA GLY A 40 6.95 -3.12 -5.69
C GLY A 40 8.19 -2.42 -6.24
N GLY A 41 8.24 -2.24 -7.56
CA GLY A 41 9.33 -1.59 -8.25
C GLY A 41 10.61 -2.42 -8.36
N ASP A 42 11.66 -1.79 -8.88
CA ASP A 42 12.91 -2.45 -9.27
C ASP A 42 14.12 -1.58 -8.89
N LEU A 43 15.21 -2.23 -8.47
CA LEU A 43 16.42 -1.57 -8.02
C LEU A 43 17.10 -0.77 -9.14
N LEU A 44 17.21 -1.33 -10.35
CA LEU A 44 17.87 -0.67 -11.47
C LEU A 44 17.14 0.62 -11.85
N TRP A 45 15.80 0.55 -11.93
CA TRP A 45 14.99 1.73 -12.22
C TRP A 45 15.06 2.79 -11.13
N THR A 46 15.17 2.37 -9.87
CA THR A 46 15.34 3.27 -8.73
C THR A 46 16.70 3.96 -8.77
N LEU A 47 17.79 3.23 -9.05
CA LEU A 47 19.15 3.76 -9.19
C LEU A 47 19.30 4.71 -10.38
N LEU A 48 18.58 4.46 -11.47
CA LEU A 48 18.55 5.33 -12.65
C LEU A 48 17.73 6.63 -12.42
N GLY A 49 17.24 6.89 -11.21
CA GLY A 49 16.56 8.14 -10.86
C GLY A 49 15.16 8.27 -11.46
N THR A 50 14.41 7.16 -11.60
CA THR A 50 13.04 7.22 -12.13
C THR A 50 12.09 7.99 -11.21
N TYR A 51 11.25 8.84 -11.80
CA TYR A 51 10.15 9.53 -11.11
C TYR A 51 8.84 8.71 -11.11
N ARG A 52 8.83 7.53 -11.75
CA ARG A 52 7.62 6.73 -11.94
C ARG A 52 7.35 5.88 -10.69
N TRP A 53 6.30 6.21 -9.95
CA TRP A 53 5.93 5.54 -8.70
C TRP A 53 5.94 4.01 -8.76
N TYR A 54 5.36 3.41 -9.81
CA TYR A 54 5.29 1.95 -9.94
C TYR A 54 6.67 1.29 -10.03
N LYS A 55 7.66 1.99 -10.62
CA LYS A 55 9.04 1.50 -10.78
C LYS A 55 9.93 1.69 -9.54
N ILE A 56 9.57 2.60 -8.63
CA ILE A 56 10.36 2.88 -7.43
C ILE A 56 10.28 1.69 -6.48
N MET A 57 11.47 1.24 -6.03
CA MET A 57 11.60 0.15 -5.07
C MET A 57 10.97 0.53 -3.73
N LYS A 58 10.00 -0.27 -3.30
CA LYS A 58 9.21 -0.05 -2.10
C LYS A 58 8.66 -1.36 -1.55
N THR A 59 8.39 -1.35 -0.26
CA THR A 59 7.69 -2.42 0.44
C THR A 59 6.36 -1.86 0.97
N LEU A 60 5.29 -2.61 0.83
CA LEU A 60 3.97 -2.28 1.38
C LEU A 60 3.55 -3.39 2.33
N ALA A 61 3.33 -3.06 3.59
CA ALA A 61 2.70 -3.94 4.56
C ALA A 61 1.22 -3.55 4.74
N ILE A 62 0.33 -4.52 4.57
CA ILE A 62 -1.11 -4.40 4.76
C ILE A 62 -1.50 -5.23 5.98
N SER A 63 -1.90 -4.57 7.06
CA SER A 63 -2.43 -5.25 8.25
C SER A 63 -3.95 -5.16 8.27
N LEU A 64 -4.61 -6.29 8.46
CA LEU A 64 -6.07 -6.42 8.52
C LEU A 64 -6.46 -6.78 9.95
N GLN A 65 -7.34 -5.97 10.55
CA GLN A 65 -7.81 -6.20 11.91
C GLN A 65 -9.33 -6.08 11.93
N ARG A 66 -10.02 -7.16 12.29
CA ARG A 66 -11.47 -7.15 12.49
C ARG A 66 -11.81 -6.58 13.87
N SER A 67 -12.79 -5.69 13.92
CA SER A 67 -13.34 -5.10 15.13
C SER A 67 -14.86 -5.07 14.99
N GLY A 68 -15.53 -6.12 15.47
CA GLY A 68 -16.97 -6.34 15.25
C GLY A 68 -17.29 -6.50 13.76
N ASN A 69 -18.16 -5.63 13.26
CA ASN A 69 -18.58 -5.60 11.85
C ASN A 69 -17.67 -4.74 10.95
N ILE A 70 -16.62 -4.15 11.51
CA ILE A 70 -15.70 -3.28 10.77
C ILE A 70 -14.35 -3.99 10.64
N VAL A 71 -13.79 -3.98 9.44
CA VAL A 71 -12.42 -4.38 9.19
C VAL A 71 -11.56 -3.13 8.99
N LYS A 72 -10.57 -3.00 9.85
CA LYS A 72 -9.58 -1.93 9.80
C LYS A 72 -8.37 -2.40 8.99
N ILE A 73 -8.00 -1.59 8.01
CA ILE A 73 -6.95 -1.88 7.05
C ILE A 73 -5.85 -0.83 7.24
N LYS A 74 -4.67 -1.26 7.67
CA LYS A 74 -3.51 -0.38 7.85
C LYS A 74 -2.53 -0.63 6.71
N LEU A 75 -2.22 0.42 5.96
CA LEU A 75 -1.26 0.41 4.86
C LEU A 75 0.01 1.13 5.30
N ASN A 76 1.12 0.42 5.31
CA ASN A 76 2.42 0.99 5.63
C ASN A 76 3.38 0.83 4.45
N TYR A 77 3.76 1.95 3.83
CA TYR A 77 4.73 1.96 2.75
C TYR A 77 6.09 2.32 3.33
N ASP A 78 7.07 1.51 2.99
CA ASP A 78 8.49 1.76 3.17
C ASP A 78 9.13 1.94 1.80
N ILE A 79 9.68 3.12 1.53
CA ILE A 79 10.14 3.53 0.20
C ILE A 79 11.65 3.67 0.28
N SER A 80 12.36 3.09 -0.70
CA SER A 80 13.82 3.16 -0.70
C SER A 80 14.32 4.61 -0.70
N TYR A 81 15.30 4.89 0.15
CA TYR A 81 16.00 6.19 0.23
C TYR A 81 16.68 6.58 -1.08
N LEU A 82 16.94 5.60 -1.96
CA LEU A 82 17.53 5.79 -3.29
C LEU A 82 16.57 6.48 -4.26
N ALA A 83 15.28 6.56 -3.94
CA ALA A 83 14.36 7.39 -4.69
C ALA A 83 14.70 8.87 -4.44
N LEU A 84 15.14 9.58 -5.49
CA LEU A 84 15.32 11.03 -5.49
C LEU A 84 13.94 11.69 -5.63
N ILE A 85 13.40 12.31 -4.57
CA ILE A 85 11.95 12.54 -4.44
C ILE A 85 11.49 14.00 -4.61
N PHE A 86 10.51 14.19 -5.51
CA PHE A 86 9.44 15.21 -5.48
C PHE A 86 8.06 14.52 -5.61
N PRO A 87 6.96 15.16 -5.18
CA PRO A 87 6.19 14.71 -4.01
C PRO A 87 5.48 13.36 -4.20
N LEU A 88 6.14 12.27 -3.78
CA LEU A 88 5.58 10.90 -3.69
C LEU A 88 4.22 10.84 -2.99
N ILE A 89 3.97 11.78 -2.05
CA ILE A 89 2.74 11.86 -1.27
C ILE A 89 1.50 11.95 -2.17
N LYS A 90 1.55 12.73 -3.26
CA LYS A 90 0.40 12.87 -4.17
C LYS A 90 0.08 11.55 -4.88
N THR A 91 1.11 10.82 -5.29
CA THR A 91 0.93 9.56 -6.02
C THR A 91 0.44 8.45 -5.10
N ILE A 92 1.00 8.35 -3.90
CA ILE A 92 0.55 7.38 -2.89
C ILE A 92 -0.90 7.66 -2.48
N ARG A 93 -1.27 8.94 -2.34
CA ARG A 93 -2.66 9.32 -2.07
C ARG A 93 -3.62 8.81 -3.13
N LYS A 94 -3.30 8.96 -4.42
CA LYS A 94 -4.13 8.44 -5.52
C LYS A 94 -4.29 6.92 -5.44
N GLU A 95 -3.20 6.19 -5.20
CA GLU A 95 -3.24 4.73 -5.07
C GLU A 95 -4.13 4.30 -3.88
N ILE A 96 -4.04 4.98 -2.74
CA ILE A 96 -4.88 4.71 -1.57
C ILE A 96 -6.35 5.07 -1.83
N GLU A 97 -6.64 6.17 -2.52
CA GLU A 97 -8.00 6.58 -2.88
C GLU A 97 -8.66 5.58 -3.84
N GLU A 98 -7.90 5.06 -4.81
CA GLU A 98 -8.38 4.00 -5.71
C GLU A 98 -8.64 2.68 -4.95
N LEU A 99 -7.75 2.30 -4.05
CA LEU A 99 -7.95 1.11 -3.21
C LEU A 99 -9.18 1.29 -2.29
N ALA A 100 -9.34 2.46 -1.69
CA ALA A 100 -10.48 2.77 -0.83
C ALA A 100 -11.81 2.66 -1.59
N LYS A 101 -11.85 3.12 -2.84
CA LYS A 101 -13.03 2.93 -3.72
C LYS A 101 -13.32 1.45 -3.99
N ASN A 102 -12.29 0.66 -4.30
CA ASN A 102 -12.48 -0.78 -4.57
C ASN A 102 -12.97 -1.56 -3.35
N LEU A 103 -12.58 -1.13 -2.15
CA LEU A 103 -12.95 -1.75 -0.88
C LEU A 103 -14.26 -1.21 -0.29
N ASP A 104 -14.88 -0.23 -0.95
CA ASP A 104 -15.95 0.59 -0.36
C ASP A 104 -15.60 1.04 1.07
N ALA A 105 -14.39 1.59 1.22
CA ALA A 105 -13.77 1.86 2.51
C ALA A 105 -13.66 3.36 2.79
N LYS A 106 -13.87 3.74 4.05
CA LYS A 106 -13.64 5.10 4.53
C LYS A 106 -12.17 5.30 4.88
N ILE A 107 -11.54 6.33 4.33
CA ILE A 107 -10.18 6.73 4.69
C ILE A 107 -10.22 7.47 6.03
N LEU A 108 -9.66 6.86 7.09
CA LEU A 108 -9.58 7.50 8.41
C LEU A 108 -8.34 8.35 8.59
N LYS A 109 -7.22 7.94 8.00
CA LYS A 109 -5.92 8.61 8.22
C LYS A 109 -5.02 8.47 7.00
N LEU A 110 -4.40 9.59 6.63
CA LEU A 110 -3.28 9.67 5.69
C LEU A 110 -2.16 10.45 6.38
N LYS A 111 -1.16 9.74 6.93
CA LYS A 111 0.01 10.38 7.56
C LYS A 111 1.23 10.22 6.66
N GLY A 112 1.95 11.33 6.44
CA GLY A 112 3.17 11.44 5.64
C GLY A 112 4.01 10.18 5.74
N LEU A 113 4.25 9.56 4.59
CA LEU A 113 5.01 8.32 4.47
C LEU A 113 6.47 8.71 4.62
N GLY A 114 6.95 8.64 5.86
CA GLY A 114 8.25 9.12 6.24
C GLY A 114 9.33 8.34 5.50
N ILE A 115 10.08 9.05 4.66
CA ILE A 115 11.44 8.68 4.33
C ILE A 115 12.15 8.58 5.69
N ARG A 116 12.51 7.36 6.11
CA ARG A 116 13.47 7.23 7.21
C ARG A 116 14.79 7.78 6.68
N GLN A 117 15.15 8.96 7.17
CA GLN A 117 16.50 9.50 7.05
C GLN A 117 17.48 8.55 7.73
#